data_AF-A0A355CHX5-F1
#
_entry.id   AF-A0A355CHX5-F1
#
_cell.length_a   1.000
_cell.length_b   1.000
_cell.length_c   1.000
_cell.angle_alpha   90.00
_cell.angle_beta   90.00
_cell.angle_gamma   90.00
#
_symmetry.space_group_name_H-M   'P 1'
#
loop_
_entity.id
_entity.type
_entity.pdbx_description
1 polymer ?
#
loop_
_entity_poly.entity_id
_entity_poly.type
_entity_poly.pdbx_seq_one_letter_code
_entity_poly.pdbx_strand_id
1 'polypeptide(L)'
;PDNAETWMLLEAKAEGDESPAVRQIALQKLARGCSMLSKRQSQIFEWLKSRAQDDEDSQVRAIALVELVRGWKDEPGMFEFLRDRALSDFDNQKGSFPYNPRFTALEAIIEHYPDMLSKRPGVLALLRSLAVSDADEQVRALARLRLKSEEW
;
A
#
# COMPACT_ATOMS: atom_id res chain seq x y z
N PRO A 1 2.37 -4.85 -21.73
CA PRO A 1 1.27 -5.30 -22.61
C PRO A 1 1.27 -4.43 -23.86
N ASP A 2 1.76 -4.96 -24.97
CA ASP A 2 2.23 -4.14 -26.10
C ASP A 2 1.14 -3.77 -27.12
N ASN A 3 -0.14 -3.98 -26.80
CA ASN A 3 -1.25 -3.46 -27.59
C ASN A 3 -2.32 -2.78 -26.73
N ALA A 4 -3.03 -1.81 -27.31
CA ALA A 4 -4.01 -0.97 -26.62
C ALA A 4 -5.23 -1.75 -26.12
N GLU A 5 -5.61 -2.81 -26.82
CA GLU A 5 -6.76 -3.68 -26.47
C GLU A 5 -6.50 -4.46 -25.18
N THR A 6 -5.29 -5.03 -25.02
CA THR A 6 -4.91 -5.72 -23.79
C THR A 6 -4.89 -4.75 -22.62
N TRP A 7 -4.49 -3.51 -22.86
CA TRP A 7 -4.48 -2.47 -21.83
C TRP A 7 -5.89 -2.12 -21.36
N MET A 8 -6.81 -1.85 -22.29
CA MET A 8 -8.22 -1.56 -21.98
C MET A 8 -8.90 -2.71 -21.23
N LEU A 9 -8.61 -3.95 -21.64
CA LEU A 9 -9.14 -5.13 -20.95
C LEU A 9 -8.64 -5.19 -19.50
N LEU A 10 -7.35 -4.95 -19.28
CA LEU A 10 -6.78 -4.95 -17.92
C LEU A 10 -7.36 -3.80 -17.07
N GLU A 11 -7.56 -2.61 -17.64
CA GLU A 11 -8.23 -1.50 -16.94
C GLU A 11 -9.65 -1.89 -16.51
N ALA A 12 -10.46 -2.42 -17.43
CA ALA A 12 -11.83 -2.85 -17.12
C ALA A 12 -11.85 -3.95 -16.04
N LYS A 13 -10.92 -4.89 -16.10
CA LYS A 13 -10.79 -5.96 -15.10
C LYS A 13 -10.33 -5.47 -13.74
N ALA A 14 -9.43 -4.51 -13.72
CA ALA A 14 -8.97 -3.94 -12.46
C ALA A 14 -9.99 -2.98 -11.83
N GLU A 15 -10.87 -2.38 -12.63
CA GLU A 15 -11.86 -1.42 -12.15
C GLU A 15 -13.06 -2.08 -11.46
N GLY A 16 -13.54 -3.22 -11.96
CA GLY A 16 -14.82 -3.75 -11.49
C GLY A 16 -15.05 -5.23 -11.74
N ASP A 17 -14.00 -6.03 -11.93
CA ASP A 17 -14.20 -7.49 -11.91
C ASP A 17 -14.64 -7.94 -10.52
N GLU A 18 -15.65 -8.82 -10.47
CA GLU A 18 -16.20 -9.34 -9.21
C GLU A 18 -15.18 -10.17 -8.43
N SER A 19 -14.18 -10.74 -9.11
CA SER A 19 -13.13 -11.52 -8.46
C SER A 19 -11.97 -10.61 -8.01
N PRO A 20 -11.69 -10.51 -6.70
CA PRO A 20 -10.55 -9.74 -6.19
C PRO A 20 -9.22 -10.22 -6.75
N ALA A 21 -9.07 -11.53 -6.98
CA ALA A 21 -7.88 -12.10 -7.58
C ALA A 21 -7.67 -11.61 -9.03
N VAL A 22 -8.76 -11.41 -9.79
CA VAL A 22 -8.68 -10.85 -11.15
C VAL A 22 -8.31 -9.38 -11.08
N ARG A 23 -8.94 -8.61 -10.17
CA ARG A 23 -8.59 -7.20 -9.95
C ARG A 23 -7.11 -7.03 -9.61
N GLN A 24 -6.61 -7.84 -8.67
CA GLN A 24 -5.21 -7.90 -8.26
C GLN A 24 -4.25 -8.15 -9.43
N ILE A 25 -4.49 -9.20 -10.23
CA ILE A 25 -3.62 -9.54 -11.36
C ILE A 25 -3.63 -8.42 -12.40
N ALA A 26 -4.81 -7.86 -12.69
CA ALA A 26 -4.96 -6.78 -13.63
C ALA A 26 -4.21 -5.52 -13.16
N LEU A 27 -4.38 -5.15 -11.90
CA LEU A 27 -3.66 -4.05 -11.25
C LEU A 27 -2.14 -4.20 -11.34
N GLN A 28 -1.59 -5.37 -10.99
CA GLN A 28 -0.16 -5.61 -11.07
C GLN A 28 0.38 -5.52 -12.51
N LYS A 29 -0.37 -6.04 -13.49
CA LYS A 29 0.01 -5.97 -14.91
C LYS A 29 -0.01 -4.54 -15.44
N LEU A 30 -0.97 -3.72 -15.00
CA LEU A 30 -1.03 -2.30 -15.34
C LEU A 30 0.17 -1.56 -14.72
N ALA A 31 0.37 -1.67 -13.41
CA ALA A 31 1.44 -0.99 -12.70
C ALA A 31 2.82 -1.29 -13.28
N ARG A 32 3.14 -2.57 -13.47
CA ARG A 32 4.44 -3.02 -13.98
C ARG A 32 4.62 -2.80 -15.48
N GLY A 33 3.53 -2.65 -16.22
CA GLY A 33 3.54 -2.45 -17.66
C GLY A 33 3.77 -1.00 -18.11
N CYS A 34 3.86 -0.03 -17.17
CA CYS A 34 3.81 1.39 -17.50
C CYS A 34 5.13 2.16 -17.58
N SER A 35 6.23 1.48 -17.88
CA SER A 35 7.55 2.13 -17.98
C SER A 35 7.74 3.05 -19.20
N MET A 36 6.77 3.18 -20.12
CA MET A 36 7.04 3.75 -21.45
C MET A 36 6.52 5.19 -21.69
N LEU A 37 5.61 5.74 -20.87
CA LEU A 37 4.99 7.07 -21.14
C LEU A 37 4.67 7.85 -19.85
N SER A 38 5.22 9.06 -19.71
CA SER A 38 5.06 9.93 -18.52
C SER A 38 3.60 10.26 -18.18
N LYS A 39 2.76 10.58 -19.18
CA LYS A 39 1.33 10.87 -18.96
C LYS A 39 0.56 9.68 -18.36
N ARG A 40 0.95 8.45 -18.72
CA ARG A 40 0.29 7.24 -18.25
C ARG A 40 0.72 6.88 -16.82
N GLN A 41 1.93 7.27 -16.41
CA GLN A 41 2.42 7.07 -15.05
C GLN A 41 1.58 7.83 -14.01
N SER A 42 1.25 9.10 -14.25
CA SER A 42 0.42 9.88 -13.33
C SER A 42 -1.01 9.33 -13.20
N GLN A 43 -1.59 8.84 -14.31
CA GLN A 43 -2.92 8.23 -14.28
C GLN A 43 -2.95 6.95 -13.43
N ILE A 44 -1.92 6.11 -13.58
CA ILE A 44 -1.82 4.87 -12.80
C ILE A 44 -1.50 5.14 -11.35
N PHE A 45 -0.67 6.14 -11.05
CA PHE A 45 -0.40 6.54 -9.68
C PHE A 45 -1.70 6.91 -8.94
N GLU A 46 -2.53 7.80 -9.50
CA GLU A 46 -3.78 8.19 -8.86
C GLU A 46 -4.79 7.04 -8.81
N TRP A 47 -4.84 6.21 -9.86
CA TRP A 47 -5.70 5.03 -9.88
C TRP A 47 -5.30 4.00 -8.80
N LEU A 48 -4.00 3.71 -8.66
CA LEU A 48 -3.49 2.84 -7.60
C LEU A 48 -3.77 3.41 -6.20
N LYS A 49 -3.69 4.74 -6.01
CA LYS A 49 -4.09 5.38 -4.74
C LYS A 49 -5.57 5.16 -4.44
N SER A 50 -6.45 5.28 -5.43
CA SER A 50 -7.87 4.94 -5.26
C SER A 50 -8.04 3.47 -4.88
N ARG A 51 -7.39 2.54 -5.58
CA ARG A 51 -7.46 1.11 -5.23
C ARG A 51 -6.90 0.80 -3.84
N ALA A 52 -5.81 1.44 -3.44
CA ALA A 52 -5.22 1.31 -2.11
C ALA A 52 -6.09 1.89 -0.99
N GLN A 53 -7.05 2.78 -1.33
CA GLN A 53 -7.92 3.42 -0.36
C GLN A 53 -9.30 2.78 -0.27
N ASP A 54 -9.90 2.52 -1.43
CA ASP A 54 -11.35 2.35 -1.56
C ASP A 54 -11.75 0.96 -2.07
N ASP A 55 -10.81 0.10 -2.51
CA ASP A 55 -11.18 -1.26 -2.93
C ASP A 55 -11.74 -2.03 -1.73
N GLU A 56 -12.84 -2.75 -1.94
CA GLU A 56 -13.52 -3.54 -0.91
C GLU A 56 -12.65 -4.68 -0.36
N ASP A 57 -11.72 -5.19 -1.16
CA ASP A 57 -10.87 -6.32 -0.82
C ASP A 57 -9.52 -5.85 -0.25
N SER A 58 -9.22 -6.29 0.97
CA SER A 58 -7.99 -5.90 1.68
C SER A 58 -6.72 -6.35 0.95
N GLN A 59 -6.74 -7.46 0.21
CA GLN A 59 -5.58 -7.90 -0.56
C GLN A 59 -5.34 -7.00 -1.77
N VAL A 60 -6.41 -6.57 -2.44
CA VAL A 60 -6.29 -5.59 -3.55
C VAL A 60 -5.71 -4.27 -3.02
N ARG A 61 -6.22 -3.77 -1.89
CA ARG A 61 -5.68 -2.54 -1.26
C ARG A 61 -4.20 -2.67 -0.93
N ALA A 62 -3.81 -3.76 -0.26
CA ALA A 62 -2.43 -4.03 0.11
C ALA A 62 -1.50 -4.16 -1.11
N ILE A 63 -1.96 -4.75 -2.20
CA ILE A 63 -1.14 -4.90 -3.41
C ILE A 63 -1.02 -3.59 -4.17
N ALA A 64 -2.08 -2.77 -4.17
CA ALA A 64 -1.99 -1.41 -4.66
C ALA A 64 -0.90 -0.62 -3.90
N LEU A 65 -0.81 -0.78 -2.58
CA LEU A 65 0.28 -0.19 -1.78
C LEU A 65 1.67 -0.71 -2.18
N VAL A 66 1.83 -2.01 -2.37
CA VAL A 66 3.11 -2.58 -2.83
C VAL A 66 3.52 -1.98 -4.17
N GLU A 67 2.61 -1.91 -5.14
CA GLU A 67 2.95 -1.37 -6.46
C GLU A 67 3.16 0.15 -6.43
N LEU A 68 2.46 0.90 -5.56
CA LEU A 68 2.73 2.32 -5.31
C LEU A 68 4.15 2.54 -4.80
N VAL A 69 4.57 1.81 -3.77
CA VAL A 69 5.90 1.93 -3.18
C VAL A 69 6.99 1.57 -4.19
N ARG A 70 6.75 0.56 -5.03
CA ARG A 70 7.71 0.14 -6.06
C ARG A 70 7.94 1.19 -7.13
N GLY A 71 6.89 1.86 -7.59
CA GLY A 71 6.98 2.79 -8.72
C GLY A 71 7.06 4.28 -8.33
N TRP A 72 6.58 4.63 -7.15
CA TRP A 72 6.24 6.02 -6.79
C TRP A 72 6.56 6.38 -5.32
N LYS A 73 7.46 5.64 -4.64
CA LYS A 73 7.88 5.99 -3.26
C LYS A 73 8.42 7.42 -3.11
N ASP A 74 9.02 7.97 -4.15
CA ASP A 74 9.63 9.31 -4.11
C ASP A 74 8.63 10.41 -4.52
N GLU A 75 7.38 10.07 -4.86
CA GLU A 75 6.33 11.04 -5.17
C GLU A 75 5.96 11.87 -3.92
N PRO A 76 5.75 13.19 -4.08
CA PRO A 76 5.29 14.04 -2.99
C PRO A 76 4.00 13.53 -2.34
N GLY A 77 3.99 13.47 -1.00
CA GLY A 77 2.82 13.04 -0.21
C GLY A 77 2.64 11.53 -0.10
N MET A 78 3.53 10.71 -0.67
CA MET A 78 3.46 9.26 -0.54
C MET A 78 3.61 8.80 0.93
N PHE A 79 4.48 9.44 1.69
CA PHE A 79 4.64 9.16 3.13
C PHE A 79 3.32 9.40 3.90
N GLU A 80 2.69 10.54 3.69
CA GLU A 80 1.43 10.92 4.34
C GLU A 80 0.31 9.95 3.95
N PHE A 81 0.22 9.56 2.69
CA PHE A 81 -0.74 8.55 2.23
C PHE A 81 -0.52 7.19 2.90
N LEU A 82 0.73 6.70 2.96
CA LEU A 82 1.05 5.44 3.65
C LEU A 82 0.70 5.52 5.13
N ARG A 83 0.99 6.65 5.79
CA ARG A 83 0.65 6.86 7.20
C ARG A 83 -0.85 6.76 7.42
N ASP A 84 -1.65 7.35 6.55
CA ASP A 84 -3.11 7.28 6.66
C ASP A 84 -3.62 5.85 6.47
N ARG A 85 -3.00 5.07 5.56
CA ARG A 85 -3.34 3.64 5.39
C ARG A 85 -2.93 2.78 6.57
N ALA A 86 -1.79 3.05 7.20
CA ALA A 86 -1.38 2.37 8.43
C ALA A 86 -2.38 2.59 9.60
N LEU A 87 -3.06 3.73 9.62
CA LEU A 87 -3.98 4.14 10.69
C LEU A 87 -5.44 3.74 10.48
N SER A 88 -5.94 3.90 9.25
CA SER A 88 -7.39 3.95 9.00
C SER A 88 -7.95 2.77 8.22
N ASP A 89 -7.09 1.87 7.71
CA ASP A 89 -7.56 0.74 6.92
C ASP A 89 -8.23 -0.32 7.83
N PHE A 90 -9.35 -0.89 7.38
CA PHE A 90 -10.10 -1.88 8.14
C PHE A 90 -9.91 -3.26 7.50
N ASP A 91 -9.37 -4.20 8.26
CA ASP A 91 -9.31 -5.60 7.82
C ASP A 91 -10.68 -6.26 7.97
N ASN A 92 -11.29 -6.63 6.85
CA ASN A 92 -12.56 -7.35 6.80
C ASN A 92 -12.36 -8.87 6.65
N GLN A 93 -11.14 -9.37 6.48
CA GLN A 93 -10.88 -10.79 6.24
C GLN A 93 -10.40 -11.51 7.50
N LYS A 94 -11.30 -12.28 8.12
CA LYS A 94 -10.92 -13.28 9.11
C LYS A 94 -10.35 -14.51 8.39
N GLY A 95 -9.03 -14.60 8.35
CA GLY A 95 -8.32 -15.87 8.16
C GLY A 95 -7.50 -15.95 6.88
N SER A 96 -6.22 -16.26 7.10
CA SER A 96 -5.15 -16.57 6.15
C SER A 96 -4.38 -15.36 5.58
N PHE A 97 -3.11 -15.26 5.98
CA PHE A 97 -2.03 -14.40 5.48
C PHE A 97 -2.03 -14.20 3.93
N PRO A 98 -1.38 -13.14 3.37
CA PRO A 98 -0.37 -12.25 3.98
C PRO A 98 -0.57 -10.73 3.77
N TYR A 99 -1.73 -10.24 3.34
CA TYR A 99 -1.83 -8.86 2.84
C TYR A 99 -2.78 -8.00 3.68
N ASN A 100 -2.33 -7.61 4.88
CA ASN A 100 -2.98 -6.56 5.66
C ASN A 100 -2.48 -5.18 5.16
N PRO A 101 -3.34 -4.30 4.62
CA PRO A 101 -2.91 -3.00 4.11
C PRO A 101 -2.21 -2.12 5.15
N ARG A 102 -2.60 -2.23 6.44
CA ARG A 102 -1.98 -1.48 7.53
C ARG A 102 -0.56 -1.96 7.78
N PHE A 103 -0.36 -3.28 7.78
CA PHE A 103 0.97 -3.89 7.89
C PHE A 103 1.83 -3.46 6.72
N THR A 104 1.35 -3.61 5.48
CA THR A 104 2.07 -3.22 4.27
C THR A 104 2.45 -1.75 4.28
N ALA A 105 1.54 -0.87 4.67
CA ALA A 105 1.80 0.56 4.77
C ALA A 105 2.85 0.87 5.84
N LEU A 106 2.75 0.24 7.01
CA LEU A 106 3.70 0.42 8.11
C LEU A 106 5.10 -0.08 7.73
N GLU A 107 5.18 -1.25 7.10
CA GLU A 107 6.42 -1.83 6.60
C GLU A 107 7.07 -0.90 5.56
N ALA A 108 6.30 -0.40 4.59
CA ALA A 108 6.79 0.55 3.60
C ALA A 108 7.33 1.84 4.25
N ILE A 109 6.67 2.36 5.29
CA ILE A 109 7.18 3.52 6.05
C ILE A 109 8.53 3.21 6.69
N ILE A 110 8.65 2.03 7.32
CA ILE A 110 9.85 1.55 7.99
C ILE A 110 11.02 1.42 7.03
N GLU A 111 10.80 0.80 5.87
CA GLU A 111 11.86 0.46 4.93
C GLU A 111 12.28 1.64 4.06
N HIS A 112 11.33 2.49 3.64
CA HIS A 112 11.59 3.51 2.62
C HIS A 112 11.61 4.94 3.14
N TYR A 113 11.18 5.18 4.38
CA TYR A 113 11.20 6.51 4.99
C TYR A 113 11.86 6.54 6.38
N PRO A 114 13.05 5.92 6.58
CA PRO A 114 13.72 5.87 7.88
C PRO A 114 14.09 7.26 8.43
N ASP A 115 14.40 8.20 7.54
CA ASP A 115 14.66 9.59 7.90
C ASP A 115 13.41 10.30 8.43
N MET A 116 12.23 10.02 7.86
CA MET A 116 10.98 10.62 8.35
C MET A 116 10.59 10.03 9.71
N LEU A 117 10.90 8.74 9.93
CA LEU A 117 10.72 8.07 11.22
C LEU A 117 11.54 8.71 12.34
N SER A 118 12.82 8.97 12.10
CA SER A 118 13.73 9.57 13.08
C SER A 118 13.50 11.08 13.27
N LYS A 119 13.18 11.82 12.20
CA LYS A 119 13.07 13.29 12.23
C LYS A 119 11.69 13.81 12.67
N ARG A 120 10.64 12.99 12.64
CA ARG A 120 9.27 13.43 12.97
C ARG A 120 8.75 12.72 14.22
N PRO A 121 8.61 13.42 15.36
CA PRO A 121 8.05 12.86 16.60
C PRO A 121 6.68 12.19 16.41
N GLY A 122 5.89 12.66 15.44
CA GLY A 122 4.59 12.08 15.10
C GLY A 122 4.63 10.62 14.61
N VAL A 123 5.77 10.14 14.10
CA VAL A 123 5.89 8.75 13.62
C VAL A 123 6.27 7.80 14.75
N LEU A 124 7.05 8.24 15.73
CA LEU A 124 7.23 7.49 16.98
C LEU A 124 5.91 7.38 17.75
N ALA A 125 5.11 8.45 17.78
CA ALA A 125 3.77 8.41 18.36
C ALA A 125 2.86 7.42 17.62
N LEU A 126 2.92 7.38 16.29
CA LEU A 126 2.25 6.37 15.46
C LEU A 126 2.67 4.95 15.88
N LEU A 127 3.97 4.65 15.87
CA LEU A 127 4.49 3.33 16.25
C LEU A 127 4.06 2.91 17.66
N ARG A 128 4.11 3.81 18.64
CA ARG A 128 3.68 3.53 20.01
C ARG A 128 2.19 3.22 20.09
N SER A 129 1.36 4.01 19.40
CA SER A 129 -0.09 3.78 19.33
C SER A 129 -0.40 2.42 18.72
N LEU A 130 0.18 2.11 17.55
CA LEU A 130 -0.01 0.84 16.87
C LEU A 130 0.50 -0.34 17.72
N ALA A 131 1.66 -0.21 18.38
CA ALA A 131 2.22 -1.27 19.23
C ALA A 131 1.32 -1.71 20.40
N VAL A 132 0.49 -0.79 20.91
CA VAL A 132 -0.33 -0.98 22.12
C VAL A 132 -1.77 -1.36 21.78
N SER A 133 -2.40 -0.62 20.87
CA SER A 133 -3.86 -0.65 20.70
C SER A 133 -4.34 -1.07 19.32
N ASP A 134 -3.43 -1.41 18.39
CA ASP A 134 -3.89 -1.93 17.10
C ASP A 134 -4.73 -3.19 17.30
N ALA A 135 -5.71 -3.44 16.43
CA ALA A 135 -6.51 -4.65 16.47
C ALA A 135 -5.73 -5.87 15.93
N ASP A 136 -4.84 -5.64 14.95
CA ASP A 136 -4.07 -6.68 14.29
C ASP A 136 -2.73 -6.95 15.01
N GLU A 137 -2.49 -8.20 15.41
CA GLU A 137 -1.28 -8.58 16.14
C GLU A 137 0.00 -8.41 15.32
N GLN A 138 -0.04 -8.57 14.00
CA GLN A 138 1.14 -8.41 13.16
C GLN A 138 1.52 -6.94 13.06
N VAL A 139 0.53 -6.05 12.95
CA VAL A 139 0.75 -4.59 12.99
C VAL A 139 1.35 -4.20 14.35
N ARG A 140 0.81 -4.73 15.46
CA ARG A 140 1.38 -4.51 16.79
C ARG A 140 2.83 -5.01 16.88
N ALA A 141 3.09 -6.23 16.39
CA ALA A 141 4.39 -6.88 16.46
C ALA A 141 5.46 -6.12 15.65
N LEU A 142 5.13 -5.71 14.42
CA LEU A 142 6.02 -4.91 13.58
C LEU A 142 6.35 -3.56 14.23
N ALA A 143 5.34 -2.87 14.77
CA ALA A 143 5.54 -1.59 15.45
C ALA A 143 6.47 -1.72 16.67
N ARG A 144 6.28 -2.78 17.48
CA ARG A 144 7.16 -3.08 18.63
C ARG A 144 8.58 -3.42 18.20
N LEU A 145 8.74 -4.21 17.14
CA LEU A 145 10.06 -4.58 16.61
C LEU A 145 10.83 -3.31 16.20
N ARG A 146 10.17 -2.40 15.49
CA ARG A 146 10.79 -1.15 15.05
C ARG A 146 11.15 -0.21 16.19
N LEU A 147 10.31 -0.11 17.23
CA LEU A 147 10.60 0.73 18.39
C LEU A 147 11.86 0.25 19.12
N LYS A 148 12.03 -1.06 19.29
CA LYS A 148 13.23 -1.63 19.93
C LYS A 148 14.51 -1.31 19.18
N SER A 149 14.45 -1.15 17.86
CA SER A 149 15.65 -0.84 17.06
C SER A 149 16.04 0.64 17.07
N GLU A 150 15.22 1.54 17.63
CA GLU A 150 15.56 2.97 17.84
C GLU A 150 16.13 3.25 19.25
N GLU A 151 16.03 2.29 20.17
CA GLU A 151 16.46 2.46 21.57
C GLU A 151 17.94 2.08 21.80
N TRP A 152 18.68 1.72 20.74
CA TRP A 152 20.08 1.30 20.75
C TRP A 152 20.91 2.12 19.76
#